data_AF-A0AA88HSX5-F1
#
_entry.id   AF-A0AA88HSX5-F1
#
_cell.length_a   1.000
_cell.length_b   1.000
_cell.length_c   1.000
_cell.angle_alpha   90.00
_cell.angle_beta   90.00
_cell.angle_gamma   90.00
#
_symmetry.space_group_name_H-M   'P 1'
#
loop_
_entity.id
_entity.type
_entity.pdbx_description
1 polymer ?
#
loop_
_entity_poly.entity_id
_entity_poly.type
_entity_poly.pdbx_seq_one_letter_code
_entity_poly.pdbx_strand_id
1 'polypeptide(L)'
;MEAPKSTSASCINATGITFWRMSLSATQPPRKILPKITEILEDVNIVKLGVGILGDALRLKQQAGISLRGSLDLSHLYISIHESEKEQSGLGLARLSAKVIGIPIVKNLSIVCSDWEAPYLTNSQIEYASLDAFISLPIFCELFRELHRISIKNGHNHDDSESWTIARKSCKKYLDLKPKKKKRKMKKRRKSYAKDFLSEQEENIAS
;
A
#
# COMPACT_ATOMS: atom_id res chain seq x y z
N MET A 1 -40.80 -16.72 -2.78
CA MET A 1 -39.75 -16.22 -3.69
C MET A 1 -39.43 -14.80 -3.26
N GLU A 2 -38.39 -14.62 -2.45
CA GLU A 2 -37.99 -13.28 -1.98
C GLU A 2 -37.22 -12.53 -3.09
N ALA A 3 -37.57 -11.26 -3.30
CA ALA A 3 -36.89 -10.38 -4.23
C ALA A 3 -35.43 -10.11 -3.79
N PRO A 4 -34.47 -9.95 -4.72
CA PRO A 4 -33.11 -9.61 -4.36
C PRO A 4 -33.05 -8.23 -3.69
N LYS A 5 -32.48 -8.21 -2.48
CA LYS A 5 -32.28 -7.02 -1.65
C LYS A 5 -31.51 -5.97 -2.46
N SER A 6 -32.14 -4.81 -2.64
CA SER A 6 -31.60 -3.68 -3.38
C SER A 6 -30.28 -3.21 -2.76
N THR A 7 -29.26 -3.07 -3.59
CA THR A 7 -27.98 -2.47 -3.21
C THR A 7 -28.18 -0.95 -3.11
N SER A 8 -28.32 -0.43 -1.90
CA SER A 8 -28.40 1.02 -1.68
C SER A 8 -26.99 1.62 -1.60
N ALA A 9 -26.68 2.54 -2.51
CA ALA A 9 -25.51 3.41 -2.41
C ALA A 9 -25.95 4.76 -1.84
N SER A 10 -25.46 5.13 -0.65
CA SER A 10 -25.65 6.46 -0.09
C SER A 10 -24.35 7.25 -0.18
N CYS A 11 -24.40 8.38 -0.87
CA CYS A 11 -23.33 9.37 -0.94
C CYS A 11 -23.42 10.30 0.27
N ILE A 12 -22.29 10.55 0.93
CA ILE A 12 -22.16 11.64 1.91
C ILE A 12 -20.98 12.49 1.41
N ASN A 13 -21.27 13.75 1.10
CA ASN A 13 -20.34 14.70 0.50
C ASN A 13 -19.66 15.58 1.57
N ALA A 14 -18.36 15.85 1.40
CA ALA A 14 -17.80 17.19 1.63
C ALA A 14 -16.41 17.44 1.00
N THR A 15 -15.63 16.44 0.54
CA THR A 15 -14.22 16.71 0.16
C THR A 15 -13.69 15.97 -1.08
N GLY A 16 -14.57 15.37 -1.90
CA GLY A 16 -14.14 14.64 -3.11
C GLY A 16 -13.49 13.27 -2.83
N ILE A 17 -13.53 12.79 -1.58
CA ILE A 17 -13.15 11.42 -1.23
C ILE A 17 -14.43 10.58 -1.19
N THR A 18 -14.52 9.57 -2.06
CA THR A 18 -15.67 8.65 -2.08
C THR A 18 -15.27 7.33 -1.45
N PHE A 19 -15.88 6.99 -0.33
CA PHE A 19 -15.70 5.70 0.34
C PHE A 19 -16.63 4.65 -0.25
N TRP A 20 -16.08 3.49 -0.59
CA TRP A 20 -16.83 2.35 -1.11
C TRP A 20 -16.71 1.20 -0.13
N ARG A 21 -17.84 0.76 0.42
CA ARG A 21 -17.90 -0.46 1.23
C ARG A 21 -18.05 -1.66 0.30
N MET A 22 -17.12 -2.61 0.37
CA MET A 22 -17.23 -3.89 -0.33
C MET A 22 -17.88 -4.92 0.59
N SER A 23 -19.04 -5.45 0.22
CA SER A 23 -19.55 -6.71 0.76
C SER A 23 -19.41 -7.77 -0.32
N LEU A 24 -18.39 -8.62 -0.18
CA LEU A 24 -18.18 -9.74 -1.09
C LEU A 24 -19.12 -10.88 -0.66
N SER A 25 -20.27 -11.00 -1.33
CA SER A 25 -21.04 -12.25 -1.28
C SER A 25 -20.28 -13.31 -2.07
N ALA A 26 -20.06 -14.49 -1.48
CA ALA A 26 -19.34 -15.62 -2.07
C ALA A 26 -19.94 -16.19 -3.37
N THR A 27 -21.02 -15.60 -3.89
CA THR A 27 -21.85 -16.16 -4.96
C THR A 27 -21.65 -15.53 -6.33
N GLN A 28 -20.88 -14.44 -6.47
CA GLN A 28 -20.58 -13.83 -7.78
C GLN A 28 -19.12 -13.36 -7.91
N PRO A 29 -18.50 -13.47 -9.10
CA PRO A 29 -17.16 -12.94 -9.33
C PRO A 29 -17.16 -11.42 -9.13
N PRO A 30 -16.24 -10.84 -8.34
CA PRO A 30 -16.30 -9.44 -7.91
C PRO A 30 -16.34 -8.41 -9.04
N ARG A 31 -15.86 -8.80 -10.23
CA ARG A 31 -15.87 -7.97 -11.45
C ARG A 31 -17.28 -7.53 -11.87
N LYS A 32 -18.34 -8.29 -11.53
CA LYS A 32 -19.73 -7.90 -11.85
C LYS A 32 -20.32 -6.88 -10.88
N ILE A 33 -19.76 -6.73 -9.69
CA ILE A 33 -20.35 -5.94 -8.60
C ILE A 33 -19.91 -4.47 -8.66
N LEU A 34 -18.74 -4.17 -9.23
CA LEU A 34 -18.13 -2.83 -9.19
C LEU A 34 -17.50 -2.40 -10.52
N PRO A 35 -18.28 -2.25 -11.61
CA PRO A 35 -17.74 -1.95 -12.94
C PRO A 35 -16.96 -0.62 -12.97
N LYS A 36 -17.50 0.46 -12.41
CA LYS A 36 -16.85 1.77 -12.39
C LYS A 36 -15.53 1.80 -11.61
N ILE A 37 -15.47 1.12 -10.46
CA ILE A 37 -14.23 1.03 -9.68
C ILE A 37 -13.22 0.18 -10.44
N THR A 38 -13.66 -0.91 -11.07
CA THR A 38 -12.78 -1.76 -11.88
C THR A 38 -12.17 -0.96 -13.03
N GLU A 39 -12.96 -0.18 -13.76
CA GLU A 39 -12.46 0.73 -14.81
C GLU A 39 -11.39 1.68 -14.26
N ILE A 40 -11.67 2.35 -13.13
CA ILE A 40 -10.69 3.25 -12.51
C ILE A 40 -9.41 2.51 -12.10
N LEU A 41 -9.52 1.33 -11.47
CA LEU A 41 -8.38 0.55 -10.99
C LEU A 41 -7.52 -0.02 -12.13
N GLU A 42 -8.15 -0.39 -13.25
CA GLU A 42 -7.47 -0.96 -14.43
C GLU A 42 -7.01 0.13 -15.44
N ASP A 43 -7.44 1.39 -15.31
CA ASP A 43 -7.02 2.48 -16.18
C ASP A 43 -5.58 2.92 -15.90
N VAL A 44 -4.71 2.81 -16.91
CA VAL A 44 -3.30 3.25 -16.84
C VAL A 44 -3.16 4.76 -16.66
N ASN A 45 -4.14 5.56 -17.11
CA ASN A 45 -4.11 7.02 -17.07
C ASN A 45 -4.33 7.60 -15.68
N ILE A 46 -4.94 6.81 -14.80
CA ILE A 46 -5.15 7.16 -13.40
C ILE A 46 -4.02 6.58 -12.56
N VAL A 47 -3.29 7.42 -11.85
CA VAL A 47 -2.23 6.99 -10.92
C VAL A 47 -2.85 6.61 -9.57
N LYS A 48 -2.44 5.47 -9.01
CA LYS A 48 -2.89 4.97 -7.70
C LYS A 48 -1.72 5.01 -6.76
N LEU A 49 -1.87 5.78 -5.69
CA LEU A 49 -0.83 6.01 -4.70
C LEU A 49 -1.03 5.09 -3.50
N GLY A 50 0.06 4.64 -2.90
CA GLY A 50 0.00 3.87 -1.66
C GLY A 50 1.38 3.45 -1.16
N VAL A 51 1.40 2.74 -0.04
CA VAL A 51 2.62 2.16 0.55
C VAL A 51 2.43 0.66 0.67
N GLY A 52 3.29 -0.13 0.04
CA GLY A 52 3.08 -1.57 -0.08
C GLY A 52 2.00 -1.93 -1.11
N ILE A 53 1.67 -1.00 -2.02
CA ILE A 53 0.56 -1.12 -2.99
C ILE A 53 0.64 -2.36 -3.88
N LEU A 54 1.83 -2.90 -4.08
CA LEU A 54 2.02 -4.15 -4.82
C LEU A 54 1.35 -5.34 -4.13
N GLY A 55 1.37 -5.38 -2.80
CA GLY A 55 0.67 -6.41 -2.02
C GLY A 55 -0.84 -6.35 -2.26
N ASP A 56 -1.39 -5.12 -2.28
CA ASP A 56 -2.80 -4.88 -2.55
C ASP A 56 -3.17 -5.22 -3.99
N ALA A 57 -2.31 -4.89 -4.95
CA ALA A 57 -2.48 -5.26 -6.36
C ALA A 57 -2.57 -6.78 -6.55
N LEU A 58 -1.72 -7.54 -5.86
CA LEU A 58 -1.74 -9.01 -5.90
C LEU A 58 -3.03 -9.57 -5.29
N ARG A 59 -3.47 -9.02 -4.15
CA ARG A 59 -4.73 -9.42 -3.51
C ARG A 59 -5.94 -9.11 -4.38
N LEU A 60 -6.01 -7.92 -4.96
CA LEU A 60 -7.05 -7.54 -5.92
C LEU A 60 -7.10 -8.49 -7.11
N LYS A 61 -5.93 -8.90 -7.63
CA LYS A 61 -5.89 -9.86 -8.74
C LYS A 61 -6.39 -11.24 -8.33
N GLN A 62 -5.98 -11.73 -7.16
CA GLN A 62 -6.33 -13.06 -6.66
C GLN A 62 -7.79 -13.17 -6.26
N GLN A 63 -8.31 -12.18 -5.54
CA GLN A 63 -9.65 -12.23 -4.94
C GLN A 63 -10.73 -11.69 -5.88
N ALA A 64 -10.40 -10.67 -6.69
CA ALA A 64 -11.38 -9.98 -7.53
C ALA A 64 -11.10 -10.09 -9.04
N GLY A 65 -9.96 -10.68 -9.44
CA GLY A 65 -9.54 -10.74 -10.84
C GLY A 65 -9.09 -9.41 -11.43
N ILE A 66 -9.12 -8.33 -10.64
CA ILE A 66 -8.84 -6.95 -11.06
C ILE A 66 -7.33 -6.78 -11.23
N SER A 67 -6.91 -6.30 -12.39
CA SER A 67 -5.51 -6.02 -12.69
C SER A 67 -5.20 -4.55 -12.41
N LEU A 68 -4.74 -4.23 -11.20
CA LEU A 68 -4.35 -2.85 -10.87
C LEU A 68 -3.29 -2.32 -11.84
N ARG A 69 -3.54 -1.13 -12.41
CA ARG A 69 -2.63 -0.41 -13.33
C ARG A 69 -2.38 1.00 -12.82
N GLY A 70 -1.21 1.55 -13.17
CA GLY A 70 -0.82 2.90 -12.76
C GLY A 70 -0.50 3.01 -11.27
N SER A 71 -0.08 1.91 -10.64
CA SER A 71 0.29 1.87 -9.22
C SER A 71 1.64 2.53 -8.98
N LEU A 72 1.73 3.39 -7.97
CA LEU A 72 2.95 4.07 -7.54
C LEU A 72 3.14 3.86 -6.05
N ASP A 73 4.27 3.25 -5.67
CA ASP A 73 4.62 3.03 -4.28
C ASP A 73 5.42 4.23 -3.73
N LEU A 74 4.87 4.92 -2.74
CA LEU A 74 5.48 6.11 -2.14
C LEU A 74 6.78 5.81 -1.41
N SER A 75 6.90 4.61 -0.83
CA SER A 75 8.12 4.16 -0.15
C SER A 75 9.26 4.03 -1.16
N HIS A 76 8.97 3.45 -2.33
CA HIS A 76 9.96 3.35 -3.41
C HIS A 76 10.32 4.72 -4.00
N LEU A 77 9.33 5.61 -4.19
CA LEU A 77 9.59 6.95 -4.68
C LEU A 77 10.53 7.71 -3.72
N TYR A 78 10.22 7.69 -2.41
CA TYR A 78 11.07 8.29 -1.38
C TYR A 78 12.50 7.73 -1.43
N ILE A 79 12.66 6.40 -1.41
CA ILE A 79 14.00 5.76 -1.44
C ILE A 79 14.79 6.18 -2.69
N SER A 80 14.12 6.40 -3.82
CA SER A 80 14.78 6.81 -5.06
C SER A 80 15.24 8.28 -5.07
N ILE A 81 14.57 9.14 -4.30
CA ILE A 81 14.94 10.55 -4.14
C ILE A 81 16.07 10.68 -3.10
N HIS A 82 16.00 9.86 -2.04
CA HIS A 82 16.93 9.89 -0.91
C HIS A 82 17.88 8.69 -0.90
N GLU A 83 18.43 8.30 -2.05
CA GLU A 83 19.25 7.08 -2.19
C GLU A 83 20.49 7.08 -1.27
N SER A 84 21.01 8.27 -0.93
CA SER A 84 22.14 8.45 -0.01
C SER A 84 21.81 8.19 1.46
N GLU A 85 20.53 8.11 1.84
CA GLU A 85 20.16 7.78 3.21
C GLU A 85 20.44 6.30 3.52
N LYS A 86 21.00 6.03 4.70
CA LYS A 86 21.27 4.66 5.17
C LYS A 86 20.00 3.82 5.34
N GLU A 87 18.84 4.47 5.44
CA GLU A 87 17.56 3.82 5.66
C GLU A 87 16.85 3.49 4.34
N GLN A 88 17.28 2.40 3.72
CA GLN A 88 16.80 1.98 2.40
C GLN A 88 15.70 0.90 2.45
N SER A 89 15.07 0.66 3.60
CA SER A 89 14.11 -0.44 3.76
C SER A 89 12.72 0.02 4.21
N GLY A 90 11.73 -0.25 3.35
CA GLY A 90 10.30 -0.39 3.66
C GLY A 90 9.74 0.62 4.67
N LEU A 91 9.76 1.91 4.33
CA LEU A 91 9.10 2.93 5.13
C LEU A 91 7.58 2.76 5.02
N GLY A 92 6.94 2.45 6.15
CA GLY A 92 5.49 2.45 6.27
C GLY A 92 4.92 3.88 6.19
N LEU A 93 3.64 3.99 5.86
CA LEU A 93 2.95 5.27 5.64
C LEU A 93 3.11 6.27 6.79
N ALA A 94 2.98 5.81 8.05
CA ALA A 94 3.16 6.67 9.22
C ALA A 94 4.57 7.28 9.30
N ARG A 95 5.60 6.51 8.93
CA ARG A 95 6.99 6.97 8.91
C ARG A 95 7.22 7.96 7.78
N LEU A 96 6.68 7.67 6.58
CA LEU A 96 6.74 8.58 5.45
C LEU A 96 6.05 9.91 5.76
N SER A 97 4.86 9.87 6.36
CA SER A 97 4.12 11.06 6.76
C SER A 97 4.95 11.95 7.71
N ALA A 98 5.56 11.34 8.74
CA ALA A 98 6.42 12.07 9.67
C ALA A 98 7.66 12.66 8.99
N LYS A 99 8.31 11.90 8.08
CA LYS A 99 9.54 12.34 7.41
C LYS A 99 9.32 13.41 6.33
N VAL A 100 8.28 13.24 5.52
CA VAL A 100 8.08 14.02 4.29
C VAL A 100 7.26 15.28 4.56
N ILE A 101 6.17 15.16 5.34
CA ILE A 101 5.25 16.28 5.60
C ILE A 101 5.20 16.71 7.06
N GLY A 102 6.01 16.09 7.94
CA GLY A 102 6.08 16.44 9.36
C GLY A 102 4.85 16.04 10.19
N ILE A 103 3.92 15.25 9.64
CA ILE A 103 2.69 14.86 10.31
C ILE A 103 2.83 13.42 10.83
N PRO A 104 2.99 13.19 12.15
CA PRO A 104 3.05 11.86 12.70
C PRO A 104 1.67 11.21 12.70
N ILE A 105 1.57 10.00 12.13
CA ILE A 105 0.35 9.18 12.21
C ILE A 105 0.54 8.14 13.31
N VAL A 106 -0.26 8.22 14.36
CA VAL A 106 -0.26 7.23 15.43
C VAL A 106 -1.13 6.05 15.01
N LYS A 107 -0.52 4.87 14.88
CA LYS A 107 -1.26 3.64 14.60
C LYS A 107 -1.80 3.06 15.89
N ASN A 108 -3.10 3.22 16.14
CA ASN A 108 -3.75 2.51 17.22
C ASN A 108 -3.91 1.02 16.85
N LEU A 109 -3.13 0.17 17.50
CA LEU A 109 -3.12 -1.27 17.23
C LEU A 109 -4.48 -1.93 17.47
N SER A 110 -5.31 -1.40 18.38
CA SER A 110 -6.65 -1.95 18.59
C SER A 110 -7.55 -1.75 17.36
N ILE A 111 -7.34 -0.68 16.60
CA ILE A 111 -8.05 -0.41 15.34
C ILE A 111 -7.41 -1.20 14.19
N VAL A 112 -6.07 -1.17 14.07
CA VAL A 112 -5.36 -1.87 13.00
C VAL A 112 -5.66 -3.37 13.01
N CYS A 113 -5.69 -3.98 14.19
CA CYS A 113 -5.96 -5.40 14.40
C CYS A 113 -7.42 -5.72 14.76
N SER A 114 -8.34 -4.76 14.56
CA SER A 114 -9.77 -4.97 14.77
C SER A 114 -10.39 -5.92 13.73
N ASP A 115 -11.64 -6.31 13.97
CA ASP A 115 -12.40 -7.11 13.01
C ASP A 115 -12.83 -6.26 11.79
N TRP A 116 -12.08 -6.39 10.69
CA TRP A 116 -12.36 -5.75 9.41
C TRP A 116 -13.41 -6.49 8.56
N GLU A 117 -13.83 -7.67 8.99
CA GLU A 117 -14.90 -8.46 8.34
C GLU A 117 -16.26 -8.27 9.02
N ALA A 118 -16.31 -7.46 10.09
CA ALA A 118 -17.52 -7.15 10.82
C ALA A 118 -18.65 -6.64 9.89
N PRO A 119 -19.92 -7.03 10.16
CA PRO A 119 -21.06 -6.59 9.35
C PRO A 119 -21.28 -5.08 9.40
N TYR A 120 -20.76 -4.38 10.40
CA TYR A 120 -20.74 -2.92 10.49
C TYR A 120 -19.38 -2.48 11.01
N LEU A 121 -18.74 -1.56 10.28
CA LEU A 121 -17.49 -0.95 10.72
C LEU A 121 -17.79 0.16 11.72
N THR A 122 -16.92 0.30 12.72
CA THR A 122 -16.94 1.41 13.67
C THR A 122 -16.49 2.71 12.99
N ASN A 123 -16.90 3.86 13.54
CA ASN A 123 -16.44 5.16 13.05
C ASN A 123 -14.92 5.28 13.09
N SER A 124 -14.27 4.73 14.12
CA SER A 124 -12.80 4.73 14.24
C SER A 124 -12.10 3.89 13.16
N GLN A 125 -12.68 2.77 12.74
CA GLN A 125 -12.16 1.99 11.61
C GLN A 125 -12.32 2.75 10.29
N ILE A 126 -13.48 3.38 10.08
CA ILE A 126 -13.74 4.19 8.88
C ILE A 126 -12.76 5.37 8.82
N GLU A 127 -12.62 6.11 9.91
CA GLU A 127 -11.69 7.24 10.02
C GLU A 127 -10.24 6.80 9.79
N TYR A 128 -9.82 5.70 10.40
CA TYR A 128 -8.49 5.13 10.17
C TYR A 128 -8.23 4.81 8.70
N ALA A 129 -9.15 4.06 8.06
CA ALA A 129 -9.01 3.69 6.65
C ALA A 129 -9.04 4.92 5.73
N SER A 130 -9.83 5.93 6.10
CA SER A 130 -9.93 7.21 5.40
C SER A 130 -8.62 7.98 5.42
N LEU A 131 -8.02 8.08 6.61
CA LEU A 131 -6.76 8.79 6.80
C LEU A 131 -5.60 8.12 6.05
N ASP A 132 -5.50 6.79 6.11
CA ASP A 132 -4.47 6.03 5.39
C ASP A 132 -4.56 6.24 3.86
N ALA A 133 -5.77 6.35 3.30
CA ALA A 133 -5.97 6.68 1.90
C ALA A 133 -5.64 8.15 1.58
N PHE A 134 -6.14 9.08 2.40
CA PHE A 134 -6.02 10.52 2.17
C PHE A 134 -4.56 11.00 2.21
N ILE A 135 -3.80 10.57 3.22
CA ILE A 135 -2.45 11.10 3.48
C ILE A 135 -1.43 10.73 2.38
N SER A 136 -1.74 9.71 1.58
CA SER A 136 -0.92 9.31 0.45
C SER A 136 -0.76 10.43 -0.60
N LEU A 137 -1.78 11.27 -0.79
CA LEU A 137 -1.73 12.37 -1.76
C LEU A 137 -0.81 13.53 -1.32
N PRO A 138 -0.94 14.11 -0.09
CA PRO A 138 0.01 15.11 0.39
C PRO A 138 1.47 14.64 0.38
N ILE A 139 1.73 13.39 0.78
CA ILE A 139 3.08 12.81 0.71
C ILE A 139 3.59 12.80 -0.74
N PHE A 140 2.77 12.32 -1.68
CA PHE A 140 3.13 12.33 -3.10
C PHE A 140 3.45 13.73 -3.61
N CYS A 141 2.61 14.73 -3.28
CA CYS A 141 2.80 16.10 -3.71
C CYS A 141 4.15 16.66 -3.27
N GLU A 142 4.57 16.44 -2.02
CA GLU A 142 5.87 16.95 -1.56
C GLU A 142 7.03 16.19 -2.21
N LEU A 143 6.97 14.85 -2.29
CA LEU A 143 7.98 14.07 -3.00
C LEU A 143 8.11 14.48 -4.46
N PHE A 144 7.00 14.79 -5.11
CA PHE A 144 7.01 15.28 -6.48
C PHE A 144 7.68 16.66 -6.59
N ARG A 145 7.40 17.57 -5.66
CA ARG A 145 8.08 18.88 -5.61
C ARG A 145 9.59 18.71 -5.42
N GLU A 146 10.02 17.81 -4.54
CA GLU A 146 11.44 17.50 -4.35
C GLU A 146 12.09 16.96 -5.62
N LEU A 147 11.46 15.96 -6.25
CA LEU A 147 11.92 15.39 -7.52
C LEU A 147 12.05 16.48 -8.60
N HIS A 148 11.06 17.37 -8.69
CA HIS A 148 11.05 18.48 -9.64
C HIS A 148 12.20 19.47 -9.36
N ARG A 149 12.44 19.83 -8.10
CA ARG A 149 13.57 20.69 -7.70
C ARG A 149 14.92 20.07 -8.07
N ILE A 150 15.07 18.76 -7.88
CA ILE A 150 16.30 18.03 -8.29
C ILE A 150 16.47 18.08 -9.81
N SER A 151 15.39 17.87 -10.57
CA SER A 151 15.42 17.95 -12.03
C SER A 151 15.88 19.33 -12.54
N ILE A 152 15.36 20.41 -11.95
CA ILE A 152 15.76 21.79 -12.30
C ILE A 152 17.26 22.01 -12.02
N LYS A 153 17.74 21.60 -10.84
CA LYS A 153 19.17 21.74 -10.48
C LYS A 153 20.10 21.01 -11.45
N ASN A 154 19.63 19.95 -12.10
CA ASN A 154 20.38 19.18 -13.08
C ASN A 154 20.33 19.79 -14.50
N GLY A 155 19.81 21.02 -14.67
CA GLY A 155 19.87 21.76 -15.94
C GLY A 155 18.82 21.36 -16.97
N HIS A 156 17.75 20.66 -16.56
CA HIS A 156 16.64 20.35 -17.46
C HIS A 156 15.70 21.56 -17.56
N ASN A 157 15.67 22.22 -18.73
CA ASN A 157 14.67 23.24 -19.06
C ASN A 157 13.28 22.62 -19.12
N HIS A 158 12.29 23.35 -18.61
CA HIS A 158 10.96 22.81 -18.41
C HIS A 158 9.89 23.75 -18.96
N ASP A 159 8.99 23.20 -19.77
CA ASP A 159 7.77 23.84 -20.25
C ASP A 159 6.69 23.69 -19.18
N ASP A 160 6.14 24.80 -18.68
CA ASP A 160 5.12 24.82 -17.61
C ASP A 160 3.72 24.41 -18.10
N SER A 161 3.58 24.00 -19.36
CA SER A 161 2.33 23.47 -19.91
C SER A 161 1.96 22.12 -19.28
N GLU A 162 0.99 22.19 -18.35
CA GLU A 162 0.25 21.10 -17.72
C GLU A 162 1.06 20.24 -16.72
N SER A 163 1.27 20.79 -15.52
CA SER A 163 2.00 20.20 -14.37
C SER A 163 1.78 18.71 -14.12
N TRP A 164 0.60 18.17 -14.46
CA TRP A 164 0.29 16.74 -14.30
C TRP A 164 0.89 15.86 -15.39
N THR A 165 0.97 16.33 -16.63
CA THR A 165 1.64 15.62 -17.73
C THR A 165 3.12 15.43 -17.42
N ILE A 166 3.72 16.44 -16.80
CA ILE A 166 5.10 16.42 -16.32
C ILE A 166 5.25 15.45 -15.16
N ALA A 167 4.36 15.53 -14.17
CA ALA A 167 4.38 14.61 -13.04
C ALA A 167 4.32 13.16 -13.49
N ARG A 168 3.42 12.87 -14.43
CA ARG A 168 3.26 11.55 -15.02
C ARG A 168 4.50 11.11 -15.80
N LYS A 169 5.10 11.99 -16.62
CA LYS A 169 6.35 11.70 -17.36
C LYS A 169 7.49 11.37 -16.40
N SER A 170 7.70 12.22 -15.39
CA SER A 170 8.75 12.04 -14.36
C SER A 170 8.53 10.81 -13.51
N CYS A 171 7.27 10.47 -13.22
CA CYS A 171 6.91 9.32 -12.41
C CYS A 171 6.83 8.00 -13.20
N LYS A 172 6.88 8.02 -14.54
CA LYS A 172 6.66 6.85 -15.40
C LYS A 172 7.56 5.66 -15.03
N LYS A 173 8.81 5.92 -14.63
CA LYS A 173 9.77 4.88 -14.21
C LYS A 173 9.46 4.23 -12.85
N TYR A 174 8.56 4.84 -12.07
CA TYR A 174 8.10 4.35 -10.76
C TYR A 174 6.70 3.74 -10.80
N LEU A 175 6.04 3.75 -11.96
CA LEU A 175 4.73 3.13 -12.15
C LEU A 175 4.86 1.62 -12.34
N ASP A 176 3.92 0.88 -11.74
CA ASP A 176 3.74 -0.57 -11.89
C ASP A 176 5.04 -1.36 -11.66
N LEU A 177 5.82 -0.94 -10.65
CA LEU A 177 7.07 -1.57 -10.26
C LEU A 177 6.85 -3.03 -9.87
N LYS A 178 7.63 -3.92 -10.49
CA LYS A 178 7.59 -5.35 -10.20
C LYS A 178 8.31 -5.67 -8.88
N PRO A 179 7.88 -6.73 -8.17
CA PRO A 179 8.59 -7.17 -6.98
C PRO A 179 10.05 -7.52 -7.32
N LYS A 180 11.00 -6.95 -6.57
CA LYS A 180 12.39 -7.39 -6.64
C LYS A 180 12.47 -8.84 -6.17
N LYS A 181 13.01 -9.75 -7.00
CA LYS A 181 13.29 -11.14 -6.59
C LYS A 181 14.26 -11.09 -5.41
N LYS A 182 13.81 -11.45 -4.20
CA LYS A 182 14.72 -11.64 -3.06
C LYS A 182 15.66 -12.79 -3.41
N LYS A 183 16.97 -12.54 -3.54
CA LYS A 183 17.97 -13.61 -3.49
C LYS A 183 17.83 -14.28 -2.11
N ARG A 184 17.31 -15.51 -2.08
CA ARG A 184 17.26 -16.32 -0.84
C ARG A 184 18.70 -16.56 -0.38
N LYS A 185 19.20 -15.75 0.56
CA LYS A 185 20.33 -16.19 1.38
C LYS A 185 19.79 -17.25 2.33
N MET A 186 20.04 -18.53 2.04
CA MET A 186 19.85 -19.59 3.02
C MET A 186 20.70 -19.26 4.25
N LYS A 187 20.07 -18.78 5.33
CA LYS A 187 20.69 -18.81 6.65
C LYS A 187 20.77 -20.29 7.04
N LYS A 188 21.95 -20.90 6.96
CA LYS A 188 22.25 -22.17 7.64
C LYS A 188 22.02 -21.93 9.14
N ARG A 189 20.81 -22.23 9.65
CA ARG A 189 20.60 -22.43 11.08
C ARG A 189 21.33 -23.73 11.43
N ARG A 190 22.53 -23.63 12.00
CA ARG A 190 23.18 -24.77 12.66
C ARG A 190 22.26 -25.17 13.82
N LYS A 191 21.73 -26.40 13.79
CA LYS A 191 20.96 -26.98 14.89
C LYS A 191 21.90 -27.12 16.09
N SER A 192 21.82 -26.19 17.04
CA SER A 192 22.53 -26.29 18.33
C SER A 192 21.75 -27.10 19.36
N TYR A 193 20.45 -27.30 19.15
CA TYR A 193 19.54 -27.87 20.15
C TYR A 193 19.49 -29.41 20.22
N ALA A 194 20.36 -30.13 19.50
CA ALA A 194 20.39 -31.59 19.50
C ALA A 194 21.57 -32.18 20.29
N LYS A 195 22.48 -31.35 20.82
CA LYS A 195 23.60 -31.82 21.64
C LYS A 195 23.25 -31.81 23.13
N ASP A 196 22.51 -30.80 23.57
CA ASP A 196 22.24 -30.61 25.01
C ASP A 196 21.21 -31.62 25.56
N PHE A 197 20.36 -32.20 24.70
CA PHE A 197 19.37 -33.20 25.12
C PHE A 197 19.92 -34.64 25.22
N LEU A 198 21.10 -34.89 24.63
CA LEU A 198 21.77 -36.20 24.73
C LEU A 198 22.76 -36.25 25.90
N SER A 199 23.25 -35.11 26.40
CA SER A 199 24.08 -35.08 27.61
C SER A 199 23.26 -35.24 28.90
N GLU A 200 22.00 -34.80 28.94
CA GLU A 200 21.15 -34.93 30.15
C GLU A 200 20.52 -36.34 30.33
N GLN A 201 20.62 -37.23 29.35
CA GLN A 201 20.11 -38.61 29.47
C GLN A 201 21.21 -39.64 29.79
N GLU A 202 22.49 -39.34 29.54
CA GLU A 202 23.60 -40.24 29.88
C GLU A 202 24.01 -40.14 31.37
N GLU A 203 23.77 -39.00 32.05
CA GLU A 203 24.04 -38.86 33.49
C GLU A 203 22.98 -39.52 34.40
N ASN A 204 21.78 -39.83 33.89
CA ASN A 204 20.69 -40.42 34.68
C ASN A 204 20.59 -41.97 34.58
N ILE A 205 21.54 -42.62 33.89
CA ILE A 205 21.64 -44.09 33.80
C ILE A 205 22.89 -44.61 34.56
N ALA A 206 23.75 -43.72 35.04
CA ALA A 206 24.99 -44.06 35.74
C ALA A 206 25.01 -43.71 37.24
N SER A 207 23.83 -43.58 37.89
CA SER A 207 23.74 -43.39 39.35
C SER A 207 22.65 -44.20 40.00
#